data_AF-A0A1X1R7Z0-F1
#
_entry.id   AF-A0A1X1R7Z0-F1
#
_cell.length_a   1.000
_cell.length_b   1.000
_cell.length_c   1.000
_cell.angle_alpha   90.00
_cell.angle_beta   90.00
_cell.angle_gamma   90.00
#
_symmetry.space_group_name_H-M   'P 1'
#
loop_
_entity.id
_entity.type
_entity.pdbx_description
1 polymer ?
#
loop_
_entity_poly.entity_id
_entity_poly.type
_entity_poly.pdbx_seq_one_letter_code
_entity_poly.pdbx_strand_id
1 'polypeptide(L)'
;MGELSATILAAEEGGGQSNFLIPNGTFFVVLLIFLIVLGVIAKWVVPPVSEALAAREAMLAKTAADTKLAVEQVAAAEADYEDALGEARTEASAIRDEARTAGRKAVDESRAAAGAEVSNTVAAAGAELSKNAEAASTELDASVDGLSRTLADRILGLDGAAKGGSR
;
A
#
# COMPACT_ATOMS: atom_id res chain seq x y z
N MET A 1 50.21 96.23 15.03
CA MET A 1 49.30 95.14 14.59
C MET A 1 48.69 94.47 15.82
N GLY A 2 47.90 95.21 16.61
CA GLY A 2 47.31 94.70 17.87
C GLY A 2 45.88 95.17 18.14
N GLU A 3 45.37 96.14 17.35
CA GLU A 3 44.04 96.71 17.58
C GLU A 3 42.93 96.10 16.69
N LEU A 4 43.29 95.34 15.66
CA LEU A 4 42.33 94.68 14.76
C LEU A 4 41.79 93.36 15.30
N SER A 5 42.47 92.74 16.27
CA SER A 5 42.05 91.46 16.84
C SER A 5 41.07 91.61 18.02
N ALA A 6 41.07 92.76 18.70
CA ALA A 6 40.18 93.03 19.83
C ALA A 6 38.78 93.47 19.38
N THR A 7 38.66 94.10 18.20
CA THR A 7 37.38 94.54 17.63
C THR A 7 36.57 93.41 16.98
N ILE A 8 37.23 92.33 16.53
CA ILE A 8 36.53 91.14 15.98
C ILE A 8 35.94 90.27 17.09
N LEU A 9 36.51 90.27 18.30
CA LEU A 9 35.97 89.52 19.43
C LEU A 9 34.80 90.22 20.13
N ALA A 10 34.70 91.55 20.01
CA ALA A 10 33.62 92.36 20.60
C ALA A 10 32.35 92.46 19.72
N ALA A 11 32.35 91.86 18.53
CA ALA A 11 31.19 91.82 17.63
C ALA A 11 30.31 90.55 17.83
N GLU A 12 30.72 89.62 18.70
CA GLU A 12 29.99 88.36 18.95
C GLU A 12 29.20 88.35 20.27
N GLU A 13 29.32 89.39 21.11
CA GLU A 13 28.48 89.59 22.30
C GLU A 13 27.46 90.71 22.08
N GLY A 14 26.63 90.54 21.05
CA GLY A 14 25.36 91.28 20.88
C GLY A 14 24.21 90.66 21.68
N GLY A 15 24.46 90.13 22.87
CA GLY A 15 23.47 89.53 23.76
C GLY A 15 22.76 90.60 24.59
N GLY A 16 21.90 91.40 23.97
CA GLY A 16 20.97 92.26 24.72
C GLY A 16 20.16 91.42 25.71
N GLN A 17 20.01 91.92 26.94
CA GLN A 17 19.23 91.30 28.03
C GLN A 17 17.83 90.91 27.54
N SER A 18 17.70 89.68 27.02
CA SER A 18 16.45 89.07 26.64
C SER A 18 16.34 87.81 27.47
N ASN A 19 15.38 87.82 28.39
CA ASN A 19 15.13 86.72 29.29
C ASN A 19 14.73 85.48 28.45
N PHE A 20 15.66 84.54 28.27
CA PHE A 20 15.51 83.33 27.44
C PHE A 20 14.37 82.40 27.89
N LEU A 21 13.89 82.56 29.13
CA LEU A 21 12.75 81.81 29.66
C LEU A 21 11.40 82.45 29.30
N ILE A 22 11.37 83.68 28.77
CA ILE A 22 10.12 84.31 28.30
C ILE A 22 9.84 83.76 26.90
N PRO A 23 8.72 83.03 26.70
CA PRO A 23 8.38 82.50 25.39
C PRO A 23 8.20 83.64 24.38
N ASN A 24 9.00 83.62 23.32
CA ASN A 24 8.85 84.53 22.19
C ASN A 24 7.83 83.98 21.19
N GLY A 25 7.36 84.82 20.25
CA GLY A 25 6.39 84.42 19.19
C GLY A 25 6.84 83.22 18.34
N THR A 26 8.11 82.84 18.42
CA THR A 26 8.67 81.59 17.89
C THR A 26 7.98 80.34 18.43
N PHE A 27 7.45 80.37 19.67
CA PHE A 27 6.69 79.26 20.25
C PHE A 27 5.48 78.88 19.40
N PHE A 28 4.69 79.86 18.94
CA PHE A 28 3.51 79.61 18.12
C PHE A 28 3.88 79.12 16.72
N VAL A 29 4.98 79.62 16.14
CA VAL A 29 5.48 79.17 14.83
C VAL A 29 5.98 77.73 14.92
N VAL A 30 6.75 77.39 15.96
CA VAL A 30 7.22 76.02 16.20
C VAL A 30 6.05 75.08 16.47
N LEU A 31 5.05 75.51 17.26
CA LEU A 31 3.84 74.73 17.51
C LEU A 31 3.05 74.47 16.22
N LEU A 32 2.92 75.47 15.35
CA LEU A 32 2.27 75.33 14.05
C LEU A 32 3.00 74.32 13.16
N ILE A 33 4.32 74.42 13.04
CA ILE A 33 5.14 73.47 12.26
C ILE A 33 5.03 72.05 12.85
N PHE A 34 5.07 71.92 14.18
CA PHE A 34 4.88 70.65 14.86
C PHE A 34 3.52 70.02 14.53
N LEU A 35 2.43 70.80 14.58
CA LEU A 35 1.10 70.31 14.23
C LEU A 35 0.99 69.89 12.76
N ILE A 36 1.63 70.62 11.84
CA ILE A 36 1.68 70.23 10.42
C ILE A 36 2.41 68.89 10.25
N VAL A 37 3.59 68.73 10.87
CA VAL A 37 4.36 67.48 10.82
C VAL A 37 3.61 66.33 11.49
N LEU A 38 2.97 66.57 12.64
CA LEU A 38 2.12 65.59 13.33
C LEU A 38 0.97 65.14 12.42
N GLY A 39 0.33 66.08 11.72
CA GLY A 39 -0.71 65.77 10.73
C GLY A 39 -0.19 64.92 9.58
N VAL A 40 1.00 65.21 9.06
CA VAL A 40 1.65 64.40 8.00
C VAL A 40 1.96 63.00 8.52
N ILE A 41 2.57 62.86 9.69
CA ILE A 41 2.89 61.55 10.29
C ILE A 41 1.62 60.74 10.55
N ALA A 42 0.59 61.35 11.15
CA ALA A 42 -0.67 60.70 11.43
C ALA A 42 -1.40 60.23 10.16
N LYS A 43 -1.32 61.01 9.08
CA LYS A 43 -2.00 60.70 7.81
C LYS A 43 -1.20 59.76 6.90
N TRP A 44 0.13 59.82 6.91
CA TRP A 44 0.98 59.14 5.92
C TRP A 44 1.88 58.06 6.50
N VAL A 45 2.31 58.16 7.77
CA VAL A 45 3.25 57.21 8.37
C VAL A 45 2.53 56.18 9.23
N VAL A 46 1.57 56.61 10.04
CA VAL A 46 0.83 55.71 10.94
C VAL A 46 0.03 54.63 10.17
N PRO A 47 -0.72 54.96 9.09
CA PRO A 47 -1.49 53.94 8.37
C PRO A 47 -0.64 52.80 7.78
N PRO A 48 0.44 53.04 7.00
CA PRO A 48 1.23 51.94 6.44
C PRO A 48 1.98 51.13 7.51
N VAL A 49 2.40 51.76 8.62
CA VAL A 49 3.02 51.03 9.74
C VAL A 49 2.01 50.12 10.42
N SER A 50 0.80 50.62 10.69
CA SER A 50 -0.29 49.82 11.27
C SER A 50 -0.69 48.67 10.36
N GLU A 51 -0.77 48.91 9.05
CA GLU A 51 -1.09 47.89 8.06
C GLU A 51 0.00 46.81 8.00
N ALA A 52 1.28 47.19 8.01
CA ALA A 52 2.39 46.25 8.03
C ALA A 52 2.41 45.38 9.31
N LEU A 53 2.09 45.96 10.47
CA LEU A 53 1.97 45.23 11.73
C LEU A 53 0.79 44.24 11.69
N ALA A 54 -0.38 44.70 11.24
CA ALA A 54 -1.56 43.85 11.09
C ALA A 54 -1.33 42.71 10.09
N ALA A 55 -0.66 42.99 8.96
CA ALA A 55 -0.29 41.97 7.97
C ALA A 55 0.67 40.94 8.57
N ARG A 56 1.65 41.37 9.38
CA ARG A 56 2.57 40.45 10.06
C ARG A 56 1.84 39.56 11.07
N GLU A 57 0.95 40.13 11.88
CA GLU A 57 0.13 39.37 12.83
C GLU A 57 -0.78 38.37 12.11
N ALA A 58 -1.45 38.79 11.03
CA ALA A 58 -2.28 37.93 10.21
C ALA A 58 -1.47 36.79 9.57
N MET A 59 -0.27 37.08 9.07
CA MET A 59 0.63 36.05 8.53
C MET A 59 1.02 35.03 9.60
N LEU A 60 1.39 35.48 10.81
CA LEU A 60 1.73 34.58 11.92
C LEU A 60 0.54 33.71 12.34
N ALA A 61 -0.64 34.32 12.49
CA ALA A 61 -1.87 33.61 12.83
C ALA A 61 -2.24 32.58 11.75
N LYS A 62 -2.13 32.97 10.48
CA LYS A 62 -2.37 32.08 9.34
C LYS A 62 -1.37 30.93 9.31
N THR A 63 -0.07 31.20 9.43
CA THR A 63 0.95 30.13 9.45
C THR A 63 0.73 29.17 10.61
N ALA A 64 0.36 29.66 11.80
CA ALA A 64 0.03 28.80 12.93
C ALA A 64 -1.21 27.93 12.66
N ALA A 65 -2.27 28.51 12.08
CA ALA A 65 -3.49 27.79 11.71
C ALA A 65 -3.21 26.74 10.62
N ASP A 66 -2.51 27.11 9.55
CA ASP A 66 -2.11 26.23 8.45
C ASP A 66 -1.23 25.08 8.95
N THR A 67 -0.29 25.35 9.87
CA THR A 67 0.55 24.31 10.48
C THR A 67 -0.29 23.33 11.28
N LYS A 68 -1.24 23.83 12.09
CA LYS A 68 -2.12 22.96 12.88
C LYS A 68 -3.00 22.10 11.96
N LEU A 69 -3.59 22.69 10.93
CA LEU A 69 -4.40 21.97 9.94
C LEU A 69 -3.57 20.95 9.14
N ALA A 70 -2.31 21.26 8.84
CA ALA A 70 -1.42 20.31 8.16
C ALA A 70 -1.10 19.11 9.06
N VAL A 71 -0.81 19.33 10.34
CA VAL A 71 -0.58 18.25 11.31
C VAL A 71 -1.83 17.39 11.48
N GLU A 72 -3.00 18.01 11.59
CA GLU A 72 -4.27 17.29 11.71
C GLU A 72 -4.58 16.45 10.46
N GLN A 73 -4.38 17.01 9.26
CA GLN A 73 -4.56 16.29 8.00
C GLN A 73 -3.57 15.14 7.83
N VAL A 74 -2.30 15.31 8.23
CA VAL A 74 -1.32 14.22 8.19
C VAL A 74 -1.71 13.11 9.16
N ALA A 75 -2.11 13.46 10.38
CA ALA A 75 -2.56 12.47 11.36
C ALA A 75 -3.81 11.71 10.89
N ALA A 76 -4.78 12.42 10.29
CA ALA A 76 -5.97 11.80 9.70
C ALA A 76 -5.61 10.87 8.53
N ALA A 77 -4.73 11.32 7.63
CA ALA A 77 -4.28 10.51 6.49
C ALA A 77 -3.48 9.28 6.92
N GLU A 78 -2.69 9.39 8.00
CA GLU A 78 -1.96 8.25 8.58
C GLU A 78 -2.92 7.23 9.20
N ALA A 79 -3.94 7.69 9.92
CA ALA A 79 -5.00 6.82 10.45
C ALA A 79 -5.77 6.10 9.34
N ASP A 80 -6.23 6.83 8.32
CA ASP A 80 -6.93 6.25 7.15
C ASP A 80 -6.03 5.24 6.41
N TYR A 81 -4.73 5.51 6.32
CA TYR A 81 -3.76 4.61 5.71
C TYR A 81 -3.56 3.32 6.53
N GLU A 82 -3.44 3.44 7.85
CA GLU A 82 -3.32 2.29 8.74
C GLU A 82 -4.59 1.42 8.72
N ASP A 83 -5.77 2.05 8.72
CA ASP A 83 -7.06 1.36 8.61
C ASP A 83 -7.17 0.62 7.27
N ALA A 84 -6.83 1.28 6.15
CA ALA A 84 -6.83 0.65 4.83
C ALA A 84 -5.84 -0.52 4.74
N LEU A 85 -4.66 -0.41 5.36
CA LEU A 85 -3.72 -1.53 5.46
C LEU A 85 -4.26 -2.68 6.32
N GLY A 86 -4.97 -2.37 7.42
CA GLY A 86 -5.62 -3.33 8.28
C GLY A 86 -6.72 -4.11 7.55
N GLU A 87 -7.58 -3.39 6.82
CA GLU A 87 -8.64 -3.96 5.99
C GLU A 87 -8.06 -4.86 4.89
N ALA A 88 -7.07 -4.37 4.13
CA ALA A 88 -6.43 -5.13 3.06
C ALA A 88 -5.75 -6.42 3.59
N ARG A 89 -5.15 -6.39 4.79
CA ARG A 89 -4.56 -7.59 5.43
C ARG A 89 -5.63 -8.59 5.84
N THR A 90 -6.76 -8.11 6.34
CA THR A 90 -7.91 -8.94 6.70
C THR A 90 -8.50 -9.60 5.46
N GLU A 91 -8.76 -8.83 4.41
CA GLU A 91 -9.28 -9.32 3.13
C GLU A 91 -8.33 -10.32 2.49
N ALA A 92 -7.03 -10.02 2.42
CA ALA A 92 -6.04 -10.96 1.90
C ALA A 92 -5.99 -12.26 2.70
N SER A 93 -6.23 -12.21 4.01
CA SER A 93 -6.30 -13.41 4.86
C SER A 93 -7.56 -14.22 4.57
N ALA A 94 -8.71 -13.56 4.45
CA ALA A 94 -9.97 -14.18 4.07
C ALA A 94 -9.88 -14.88 2.70
N ILE A 95 -9.31 -14.21 1.69
CA ILE A 95 -9.10 -14.78 0.35
C ILE A 95 -8.20 -16.02 0.41
N ARG A 96 -7.11 -15.99 1.20
CA ARG A 96 -6.23 -17.17 1.36
C ARG A 96 -6.96 -18.34 2.01
N ASP A 97 -7.78 -18.09 3.01
CA ASP A 97 -8.50 -19.14 3.72
C ASP A 97 -9.67 -19.70 2.89
N GLU A 98 -10.34 -18.85 2.11
CA GLU A 98 -11.31 -19.28 1.10
C GLU A 98 -10.64 -20.16 0.03
N ALA A 99 -9.52 -19.73 -0.53
CA ALA A 99 -8.76 -20.50 -1.53
C ALA A 99 -8.27 -21.84 -0.97
N ARG A 100 -7.83 -21.90 0.29
CA ARG A 100 -7.46 -23.15 0.98
C ARG A 100 -8.65 -24.08 1.13
N THR A 101 -9.81 -23.54 1.49
CA THR A 101 -11.05 -24.32 1.68
C THR A 101 -11.54 -24.86 0.34
N ALA A 102 -11.60 -24.02 -0.69
CA ALA A 102 -11.94 -24.42 -2.05
C ALA A 102 -10.96 -25.46 -2.61
N GLY A 103 -9.66 -25.27 -2.38
CA GLY A 103 -8.62 -26.21 -2.80
C GLY A 103 -8.76 -27.58 -2.12
N ARG A 104 -9.02 -27.63 -0.81
CA ARG A 104 -9.30 -28.89 -0.10
C ARG A 104 -10.53 -29.59 -0.66
N LYS A 105 -11.62 -28.85 -0.86
CA LYS A 105 -12.85 -29.37 -1.46
C LYS A 105 -12.60 -29.96 -2.85
N ALA A 106 -11.87 -29.26 -3.71
CA ALA A 106 -11.52 -29.73 -5.05
C ALA A 106 -10.69 -31.03 -5.02
N VAL A 107 -9.73 -31.13 -4.09
CA VAL A 107 -8.95 -32.36 -3.90
C VAL A 107 -9.82 -33.52 -3.42
N ASP A 108 -10.72 -33.27 -2.47
CA ASP A 108 -11.62 -34.31 -1.95
C ASP A 108 -12.63 -34.77 -3.02
N GLU A 109 -13.18 -33.84 -3.81
CA GLU A 109 -14.03 -34.16 -4.96
C GLU A 109 -13.29 -34.97 -6.02
N SER A 110 -12.06 -34.57 -6.37
CA SER A 110 -11.22 -35.30 -7.32
C SER A 110 -10.88 -36.71 -6.83
N ARG A 111 -10.58 -36.88 -5.53
CA ARG A 111 -10.36 -38.19 -4.92
C ARG A 111 -11.60 -39.06 -4.93
N ALA A 112 -12.77 -38.49 -4.63
CA ALA A 112 -14.03 -39.21 -4.67
C ALA A 112 -14.36 -39.68 -6.09
N ALA A 113 -14.17 -38.81 -7.10
CA ALA A 113 -14.36 -39.16 -8.51
C ALA A 113 -13.41 -40.27 -8.96
N ALA A 114 -12.11 -40.15 -8.65
CA ALA A 114 -11.12 -41.18 -8.96
C ALA A 114 -11.43 -42.51 -8.27
N GLY A 115 -11.87 -42.48 -7.00
CA GLY A 115 -12.30 -43.68 -6.28
C GLY A 115 -13.51 -44.37 -6.93
N ALA A 116 -14.48 -43.60 -7.40
CA ALA A 116 -15.63 -44.12 -8.13
C ALA A 116 -15.23 -44.72 -9.49
N GLU A 117 -14.34 -44.06 -10.23
CA GLU A 117 -13.80 -44.56 -11.49
C GLU A 117 -13.05 -45.87 -11.30
N VAL A 118 -12.13 -45.94 -10.32
CA VAL A 118 -11.41 -47.17 -9.97
C VAL A 118 -12.37 -48.30 -9.60
N SER A 119 -13.40 -48.03 -8.79
CA SER A 119 -14.40 -49.03 -8.44
C SER A 119 -15.14 -49.56 -9.68
N ASN A 120 -15.50 -48.68 -10.62
CA ASN A 120 -16.15 -49.07 -11.87
C ASN A 120 -15.22 -49.90 -12.75
N THR A 121 -13.96 -49.51 -12.89
CA THR A 121 -12.95 -50.25 -13.66
C THR A 121 -12.71 -51.64 -13.07
N VAL A 122 -12.59 -51.75 -11.74
CA VAL A 122 -12.41 -53.04 -11.06
C VAL A 122 -13.63 -53.94 -11.23
N ALA A 123 -14.84 -53.39 -11.12
CA ALA A 123 -16.07 -54.15 -11.34
C ALA A 123 -16.18 -54.65 -12.79
N ALA A 124 -15.85 -53.81 -13.78
CA ALA A 124 -15.83 -54.19 -15.19
C ALA A 124 -14.77 -55.26 -15.48
N ALA A 125 -13.54 -55.08 -14.97
CA ALA A 125 -12.46 -56.05 -15.12
C ALA A 125 -12.81 -57.40 -14.47
N GLY A 126 -13.45 -57.40 -13.30
CA GLY A 126 -13.93 -58.62 -12.65
C GLY A 126 -15.00 -59.35 -13.47
N ALA A 127 -15.94 -58.60 -14.07
CA ALA A 127 -16.96 -59.17 -14.95
C ALA A 127 -16.35 -59.76 -16.24
N GLU A 128 -15.34 -59.10 -16.83
CA GLU A 128 -14.59 -59.66 -17.97
C GLU A 128 -13.80 -60.90 -17.58
N LEU A 129 -13.13 -60.89 -16.41
CA LEU A 129 -12.38 -62.05 -15.93
C LEU A 129 -13.29 -63.27 -15.73
N SER A 130 -14.49 -63.08 -15.18
CA SER A 130 -15.49 -64.15 -15.02
C SER A 130 -15.90 -64.73 -16.37
N LYS A 131 -16.19 -63.88 -17.36
CA LYS A 131 -16.53 -64.32 -18.72
C LYS A 131 -15.38 -65.08 -19.38
N ASN A 132 -14.16 -64.58 -19.24
CA ASN A 132 -12.96 -65.23 -19.79
C ASN A 132 -12.71 -66.58 -19.10
N ALA A 133 -12.97 -66.69 -17.80
CA ALA A 133 -12.84 -67.96 -17.07
C ALA A 133 -13.88 -68.99 -17.54
N GLU A 134 -15.14 -68.58 -17.75
CA GLU A 134 -16.20 -69.45 -18.28
C GLU A 134 -15.92 -69.91 -19.72
N ALA A 135 -15.40 -69.00 -20.56
CA ALA A 135 -14.98 -69.34 -21.91
C ALA A 135 -13.79 -70.32 -21.90
N ALA A 136 -12.78 -70.06 -21.09
CA ALA A 136 -11.61 -70.93 -20.95
C ALA A 136 -11.98 -72.31 -20.38
N SER A 137 -12.90 -72.39 -19.41
CA SER A 137 -13.35 -73.70 -18.90
C SER A 137 -14.06 -74.50 -19.99
N THR A 138 -14.92 -73.85 -20.79
CA THR A 138 -15.61 -74.51 -21.91
C THR A 138 -14.62 -75.01 -22.97
N GLU A 139 -13.57 -74.23 -23.27
CA GLU A 139 -12.51 -74.63 -24.21
C GLU A 139 -11.62 -75.75 -23.68
N LEU A 140 -11.31 -75.73 -22.38
CA LEU A 140 -10.57 -76.81 -21.70
C LEU A 140 -11.37 -78.11 -21.71
N ASP A 141 -12.67 -78.06 -21.42
CA ASP A 141 -13.55 -79.24 -21.47
C ASP A 141 -13.61 -79.85 -22.87
N ALA A 142 -13.73 -79.01 -23.92
CA ALA A 142 -13.68 -79.46 -25.31
C ALA A 142 -12.32 -80.08 -25.69
N SER A 143 -11.24 -79.56 -25.10
CA SER A 143 -9.87 -80.05 -25.36
C SER A 143 -9.52 -81.32 -24.58
N VAL A 144 -10.19 -81.57 -23.45
CA VAL A 144 -9.90 -82.70 -22.54
C VAL A 144 -10.14 -84.06 -23.19
N ASP A 145 -11.18 -84.17 -24.02
CA ASP A 145 -11.51 -85.41 -24.75
C ASP A 145 -10.43 -85.78 -25.78
N GLY A 146 -9.94 -84.78 -26.51
CA GLY A 146 -8.85 -84.94 -27.48
C GLY A 146 -7.55 -85.36 -26.78
N LEU A 147 -7.18 -84.64 -25.72
CA LEU A 147 -5.99 -84.94 -24.92
C LEU A 147 -6.07 -86.33 -24.26
N SER A 148 -7.25 -86.73 -23.78
CA SER A 148 -7.48 -88.04 -23.18
C SER A 148 -7.34 -89.18 -24.18
N ARG A 149 -7.82 -88.99 -25.43
CA ARG A 149 -7.58 -89.95 -26.53
C ARG A 149 -6.10 -90.05 -26.89
N THR A 150 -5.41 -88.93 -27.04
CA THR A 150 -3.95 -88.92 -27.30
C THR A 150 -3.16 -89.59 -26.18
N LEU A 151 -3.56 -89.41 -24.92
CA LEU A 151 -2.94 -90.09 -23.77
C LEU A 151 -3.24 -91.60 -23.78
N ALA A 152 -4.48 -91.99 -24.07
CA ALA A 152 -4.87 -93.39 -24.19
C ALA A 152 -4.10 -94.11 -25.32
N ASP A 153 -3.95 -93.49 -26.49
CA ASP A 153 -3.16 -94.03 -27.61
C ASP A 153 -1.68 -94.22 -27.26
N ARG A 154 -1.11 -93.31 -26.46
CA ARG A 154 0.27 -93.43 -25.94
C ARG A 154 0.42 -94.54 -24.91
N ILE A 155 -0.53 -94.69 -23.98
CA ILE A 155 -0.50 -95.75 -22.95
C ILE A 155 -0.74 -97.14 -23.56
N LEU A 156 -1.64 -97.23 -24.54
CA LEU A 156 -1.93 -98.46 -25.30
C LEU A 156 -0.83 -98.81 -26.31
N GLY A 157 0.20 -97.96 -26.46
CA GLY A 157 1.37 -98.21 -27.30
C GLY A 157 1.10 -98.14 -28.81
N LEU A 158 -0.05 -97.62 -29.24
CA LEU A 158 -0.46 -97.61 -30.64
C LEU A 158 0.40 -96.67 -31.51
N ASP A 159 0.98 -95.63 -30.90
CA ASP A 159 1.92 -94.71 -31.56
C ASP A 159 3.39 -95.22 -31.52
N GLY A 160 3.68 -96.24 -30.71
CA GLY A 160 4.98 -96.91 -30.62
C GLY A 160 5.08 -98.20 -31.44
N ALA A 161 3.94 -98.84 -31.75
CA ALA A 161 3.89 -100.08 -32.52
C ALA A 161 4.31 -99.93 -34.00
N ALA A 162 4.40 -98.69 -34.52
CA ALA A 162 4.84 -98.41 -35.88
C ALA A 162 6.36 -98.12 -36.02
N LYS A 163 7.15 -98.09 -34.94
CA LYS A 163 8.62 -97.85 -35.00
C LYS A 163 9.44 -98.71 -34.04
N GLY A 164 9.11 -99.99 -33.94
CA GLY A 164 9.84 -100.95 -33.12
C GLY A 164 9.89 -102.35 -33.70
N GLY A 165 10.23 -102.51 -34.99
CA GLY A 165 10.40 -103.84 -35.57
C GLY A 165 10.67 -103.87 -37.06
N SER A 166 11.92 -103.67 -37.47
CA SER A 166 12.55 -104.43 -38.55
C SER A 166 14.05 -104.20 -38.52
N ARG A 167 14.79 -105.31 -38.51
CA ARG A 167 16.14 -105.41 -39.08
C ARG A 167 16.12 -105.08 -40.57
#